data_AF-A0A923XK68-F1
#
_entry.id   AF-A0A923XK68-F1
#
_cell.length_a   1.000
_cell.length_b   1.000
_cell.length_c   1.000
_cell.angle_alpha   90.00
_cell.angle_beta   90.00
_cell.angle_gamma   90.00
#
_symmetry.space_group_name_H-M   'P 1'
#
loop_
_entity.id
_entity.type
_entity.pdbx_description
1 polymer ?
#
loop_
_entity_poly.entity_id
_entity_poly.type
_entity_poly.pdbx_seq_one_letter_code
_entity_poly.pdbx_strand_id
1 'polypeptide(L)'
;MYQRILVPTDGSTLSKKAVKSAIEMAAVAGAELIALYVVPRYPVSYFEGGISVPDSEVARTERQWAEKGQAVVDAVQKAALAAGVKARGVLARSDL
;
A
#
# COMPACT_ATOMS: atom_id res chain seq x y z
N MET A 1 0.20 0.23 26.29
CA MET A 1 -0.76 0.54 25.20
C MET A 1 0.03 0.76 23.91
N TYR A 2 -0.53 0.42 22.75
CA TYR A 2 0.17 0.58 21.46
C TYR A 2 0.32 2.07 21.11
N GLN A 3 1.51 2.49 20.71
CA GLN A 3 1.75 3.87 20.25
C GLN A 3 1.53 4.03 18.75
N ARG A 4 1.74 2.95 17.99
CA ARG A 4 1.62 2.91 16.53
C ARG A 4 1.01 1.58 16.11
N ILE A 5 0.14 1.62 15.11
CA ILE A 5 -0.48 0.44 14.49
C ILE A 5 -0.16 0.48 13.00
N LEU A 6 0.51 -0.55 12.49
CA LEU A 6 0.77 -0.70 11.06
C LEU A 6 -0.26 -1.62 10.44
N VAL A 7 -0.88 -1.19 9.34
CA VAL A 7 -1.82 -1.98 8.54
C VAL A 7 -1.33 -2.08 7.09
N PRO A 8 -0.96 -3.28 6.62
CA PRO A 8 -0.71 -3.50 5.21
C PRO A 8 -2.03 -3.51 4.43
N THR A 9 -2.05 -2.92 3.24
CA THR A 9 -3.22 -2.91 2.37
C THR A 9 -2.80 -2.88 0.90
N ASP A 10 -3.49 -3.68 0.09
CA ASP A 10 -3.39 -3.69 -1.38
C ASP A 10 -4.57 -2.96 -2.06
N GLY A 11 -5.47 -2.38 -1.26
CA GLY A 11 -6.71 -1.74 -1.70
C GLY A 11 -7.84 -2.69 -2.08
N SER A 12 -7.68 -4.01 -1.85
CA SER A 12 -8.71 -5.01 -2.08
C SER A 12 -9.91 -4.84 -1.15
N THR A 13 -11.04 -5.48 -1.48
CA THR A 13 -12.25 -5.43 -0.65
C THR A 13 -12.01 -5.96 0.76
N LEU A 14 -11.17 -6.99 0.92
CA LEU A 14 -10.85 -7.56 2.22
C LEU A 14 -9.86 -6.69 2.98
N SER A 15 -8.84 -6.13 2.33
CA SER A 15 -7.91 -5.23 3.00
C SER A 15 -8.59 -3.95 3.49
N LYS A 16 -9.60 -3.45 2.76
CA LYS A 16 -10.43 -2.30 3.21
C LYS A 16 -11.17 -2.58 4.51
N LYS A 17 -11.63 -3.82 4.74
CA LYS A 17 -12.23 -4.21 6.03
C LYS A 17 -11.18 -4.19 7.15
N ALA A 18 -9.98 -4.72 6.87
CA ALA A 18 -8.88 -4.70 7.84
C ALA A 18 -8.44 -3.26 8.18
N VAL A 19 -8.37 -2.37 7.18
CA VAL A 19 -8.10 -0.93 7.37
C VAL A 19 -9.14 -0.30 8.29
N LYS A 20 -10.43 -0.57 8.08
CA LYS A 20 -11.49 -0.04 8.93
C LYS A 20 -11.28 -0.44 10.39
N SER A 21 -11.06 -1.72 10.66
CA SER A 21 -10.79 -2.21 12.02
C SER A 21 -9.50 -1.65 12.62
N ALA A 22 -8.46 -1.42 11.81
CA ALA A 22 -7.22 -0.80 12.27
C ALA A 22 -7.42 0.67 12.67
N ILE A 23 -8.24 1.42 11.93
CA ILE A 23 -8.62 2.80 12.29
C ILE A 23 -9.40 2.81 13.62
N GLU A 24 -10.38 1.93 13.77
CA GLU A 24 -11.17 1.80 15.01
C GLU A 24 -10.26 1.46 16.21
N MET A 25 -9.33 0.52 16.04
CA MET A 25 -8.36 0.16 17.08
C MET A 25 -7.43 1.33 17.42
N ALA A 26 -6.95 2.06 16.41
CA ALA A 26 -6.08 3.23 16.63
C ALA A 26 -6.80 4.35 17.37
N ALA A 27 -8.08 4.58 17.07
CA ALA A 27 -8.92 5.55 17.77
C ALA A 27 -9.08 5.20 19.26
N VAL A 28 -9.38 3.94 19.58
CA VAL A 28 -9.51 3.47 20.97
C VAL A 28 -8.17 3.53 21.71
N ALA A 29 -7.06 3.22 21.02
CA ALA A 29 -5.73 3.20 21.63
C ALA A 29 -5.05 4.57 21.71
N GLY A 30 -5.59 5.62 21.06
CA GLY A 30 -4.88 6.88 20.85
C GLY A 30 -3.58 6.72 20.05
N ALA A 31 -3.51 5.72 19.18
CA ALA A 31 -2.31 5.34 18.44
C ALA A 31 -2.25 6.03 17.07
N GLU A 32 -1.03 6.23 16.54
CA GLU A 32 -0.84 6.63 15.15
C GLU A 32 -1.04 5.41 14.21
N LEU A 33 -1.79 5.59 13.14
CA LEU A 33 -1.98 4.56 12.11
C LEU A 33 -0.95 4.72 10.98
N ILE A 34 -0.27 3.63 10.62
CA ILE A 34 0.66 3.56 9.49
C ILE A 34 0.04 2.63 8.44
N ALA A 35 -0.38 3.19 7.30
CA ALA A 35 -0.89 2.42 6.18
C ALA A 35 0.27 2.07 5.23
N LEU A 36 0.51 0.78 4.99
CA LEU A 36 1.59 0.31 4.12
C LEU A 36 1.03 -0.30 2.84
N TYR A 37 1.51 0.17 1.69
CA TYR A 37 1.35 -0.50 0.40
C TYR A 37 2.73 -0.88 -0.13
N VAL A 38 2.87 -2.12 -0.60
CA VAL A 38 4.11 -2.61 -1.22
C VAL A 38 3.90 -2.72 -2.72
N VAL A 39 4.66 -1.93 -3.48
CA VAL A 39 4.68 -1.98 -4.94
C VAL A 39 5.45 -3.22 -5.37
N PRO A 40 4.84 -4.15 -6.12
CA PRO A 40 5.55 -5.31 -6.64
C PRO A 40 6.54 -4.88 -7.71
N ARG A 41 7.59 -5.68 -7.90
CA ARG A 41 8.46 -5.57 -9.07
C ARG A 41 7.82 -6.23 -10.27
N TYR A 42 8.12 -5.74 -11.46
CA TYR A 42 7.67 -6.41 -12.68
C TYR A 42 8.35 -7.78 -12.78
N PRO A 43 7.58 -8.87 -12.88
CA PRO A 43 8.15 -10.21 -12.94
C PRO A 43 8.87 -10.40 -14.28
N VAL A 44 10.21 -10.45 -14.23
CA VAL A 44 11.05 -10.77 -15.37
C VAL A 44 11.26 -12.29 -15.43
N SER A 45 10.49 -12.98 -16.27
CA SER A 45 10.71 -14.40 -16.54
C SER A 45 11.55 -14.53 -17.80
N TYR A 46 12.78 -15.01 -17.67
CA TYR A 46 13.59 -15.37 -18.84
C TYR A 46 13.08 -16.70 -19.40
N PHE A 47 12.70 -16.69 -20.67
CA PHE A 47 12.38 -17.89 -21.45
C PHE A 47 13.16 -17.84 -22.76
N GLU A 48 13.99 -18.86 -23.00
CA GLU A 48 14.81 -18.93 -24.20
C GLU A 48 13.91 -19.00 -25.45
N GLY A 49 14.10 -18.08 -26.39
CA GLY A 49 13.21 -17.90 -27.55
C GLY A 49 11.93 -17.09 -27.29
N GLY A 50 11.73 -16.56 -26.08
CA GLY A 50 10.63 -15.67 -25.74
C GLY A 50 10.85 -14.22 -26.20
N ILE A 51 9.76 -13.49 -26.49
CA ILE A 51 9.81 -12.05 -26.74
C ILE A 51 10.09 -11.36 -25.40
N SER A 52 11.20 -10.62 -25.33
CA SER A 52 11.51 -9.78 -24.17
C SER A 52 10.61 -8.54 -24.16
N VAL A 53 10.05 -8.22 -22.99
CA VAL A 53 9.29 -6.98 -22.79
C VAL A 53 10.29 -5.81 -22.77
N PRO A 54 10.05 -4.71 -23.50
CA PRO A 54 10.95 -3.55 -23.46
C PRO A 54 11.03 -2.93 -22.06
N ASP A 55 12.22 -2.51 -21.64
CA ASP A 55 12.44 -1.85 -20.34
C ASP A 55 11.55 -0.63 -20.12
N SER A 56 11.20 0.08 -21.20
CA SER A 56 10.29 1.23 -21.17
C SER A 56 8.86 0.85 -20.78
N GLU A 57 8.39 -0.33 -21.17
CA GLU A 57 7.08 -0.85 -20.78
C GLU A 57 7.09 -1.33 -19.33
N VAL A 58 8.15 -2.02 -18.91
CA VAL A 58 8.37 -2.42 -17.51
C VAL A 58 8.32 -1.18 -16.60
N ALA A 59 9.11 -0.15 -16.90
CA ALA A 59 9.16 1.09 -16.13
C ALA A 59 7.83 1.86 -16.15
N ARG A 60 7.03 1.74 -17.21
CA ARG A 60 5.68 2.31 -17.26
C ARG A 60 4.73 1.56 -16.31
N THR A 61 4.76 0.23 -16.33
CA THR A 61 3.90 -0.60 -15.47
C THR A 61 4.22 -0.40 -14.00
N GLU A 62 5.50 -0.39 -13.62
CA GLU A 62 5.90 -0.15 -12.22
C GLU A 62 5.48 1.24 -11.73
N ARG A 63 5.55 2.27 -12.60
CA ARG A 63 5.03 3.62 -12.28
C ARG A 63 3.53 3.59 -12.02
N GLN A 64 2.74 2.92 -12.87
CA GLN A 64 1.30 2.81 -12.68
C GLN A 64 0.95 2.08 -11.37
N TRP A 65 1.70 1.04 -11.01
CA TRP A 65 1.51 0.37 -9.73
C TRP A 65 1.86 1.25 -8.53
N ALA A 66 2.94 2.05 -8.63
CA ALA A 66 3.29 3.01 -7.59
C ALA A 66 2.23 4.09 -7.41
N GLU A 67 1.69 4.65 -8.51
CA GLU A 67 0.60 5.63 -8.49
C GLU A 67 -0.68 5.05 -7.85
N LYS A 68 -1.03 3.81 -8.21
CA LYS A 68 -2.15 3.09 -7.59
C LYS A 68 -1.91 2.88 -6.09
N GLY A 69 -0.72 2.46 -5.70
CA GLY A 69 -0.35 2.25 -4.31
C GLY A 69 -0.41 3.53 -3.48
N GLN A 70 0.05 4.65 -4.05
CA GLN A 70 -0.05 5.96 -3.44
C GLN A 70 -1.51 6.35 -3.20
N ALA A 71 -2.36 6.22 -4.22
CA ALA A 71 -3.80 6.51 -4.08
C ALA A 71 -4.48 5.65 -3.00
N VAL A 72 -4.05 4.40 -2.82
CA VAL A 72 -4.55 3.53 -1.74
C VAL A 72 -4.17 4.08 -0.37
N VAL A 73 -2.89 4.38 -0.12
CA VAL A 73 -2.45 4.85 1.21
C VAL A 73 -2.98 6.25 1.53
N ASP A 74 -3.15 7.12 0.53
CA ASP A 74 -3.77 8.44 0.68
C ASP A 74 -5.24 8.32 1.09
N ALA A 75 -5.98 7.38 0.50
CA ALA A 75 -7.37 7.12 0.87
C ALA A 75 -7.49 6.61 2.31
N VAL A 76 -6.57 5.75 2.76
CA VAL A 76 -6.52 5.29 4.16
C VAL A 76 -6.21 6.46 5.09
N GLN A 77 -5.20 7.26 4.77
CA GLN A 77 -4.83 8.43 5.58
C GLN A 77 -6.01 9.39 5.72
N LYS A 78 -6.72 9.69 4.62
CA LYS A 78 -7.92 10.53 4.64
C LYS A 78 -9.02 9.95 5.54
N ALA A 79 -9.29 8.65 5.45
CA ALA A 79 -10.30 7.98 6.27
C ALA A 79 -9.93 8.00 7.77
N ALA A 80 -8.66 7.77 8.10
CA ALA A 80 -8.17 7.81 9.47
C ALA A 80 -8.23 9.22 10.07
N LEU A 81 -7.81 10.24 9.30
CA LEU A 81 -7.90 11.64 9.72
C LEU A 81 -9.36 12.07 9.96
N ALA A 82 -10.29 11.64 9.11
CA ALA A 82 -11.73 11.90 9.30
C ALA A 82 -12.29 11.23 10.58
N ALA A 83 -11.64 10.17 11.08
CA ALA A 83 -11.96 9.51 12.33
C ALA A 83 -11.19 10.07 13.54
N GLY A 84 -10.44 11.18 13.38
CA GLY A 84 -9.65 11.79 14.45
C GLY A 84 -8.35 11.04 14.78
N VAL A 85 -7.92 10.11 13.93
CA VAL A 85 -6.70 9.32 14.11
C VAL A 85 -5.55 9.94 13.32
N LYS A 86 -4.42 10.21 13.98
CA LYS A 86 -3.18 10.59 13.29
C LYS A 86 -2.75 9.44 12.38
N ALA A 87 -2.49 9.72 11.11
CA ALA A 87 -2.13 8.68 10.16
C ALA A 87 -1.04 9.09 9.16
N ARG A 88 -0.27 8.10 8.72
CA ARG A 88 0.75 8.21 7.67
C ARG A 88 0.58 7.10 6.63
N GLY A 89 0.54 7.47 5.36
CA GLY A 89 0.71 6.55 4.24
C GLY A 89 2.17 6.25 3.94
N VAL A 90 2.51 4.98 3.70
CA VAL A 90 3.85 4.52 3.34
C VAL A 90 3.78 3.65 2.10
N LEU A 91 4.52 4.05 1.07
CA LEU A 91 4.75 3.25 -0.11
C LEU A 91 6.14 2.61 -0.01
N ALA A 92 6.22 1.29 -0.05
CA ALA A 92 7.46 0.53 -0.14
C ALA A 92 7.56 -0.15 -1.51
N ARG A 93 8.76 -0.47 -1.97
CA ARG A 93 8.99 -1.28 -3.18
C ARG A 93 9.51 -2.65 -2.77
N SER A 94 9.05 -3.70 -3.43
CA SER A 94 9.60 -5.05 -3.29
C SER A 94 11.07 -5.06 -3.70
N ASP A 95 11.90 -5.76 -2.94
CA ASP A 95 13.31 -6.05 -3.23
C ASP A 95 13.50 -7.41 -3.92
N LEU A 96 12.48 -8.27 -3.88
CA LEU A 96 12.34 -9.49 -4.69
C LEU A 96 12.15 -9.14 -6.16
#